data_AF-A0A1D6F1P7-F1
#
_entry.id   AF-A0A1D6F1P7-F1
#
_cell.length_a   1.000
_cell.length_b   1.000
_cell.length_c   1.000
_cell.angle_alpha   90.00
_cell.angle_beta   90.00
_cell.angle_gamma   90.00
#
_symmetry.space_group_name_H-M   'P 1'
#
loop_
_entity.id
_entity.type
_entity.pdbx_description
1 polymer ?
#
loop_
_entity_poly.entity_id
_entity_poly.type
_entity_poly.pdbx_seq_one_letter_code
_entity_poly.pdbx_strand_id
1 'polypeptide(L)'
;MMIAPPLSNLEGLMSLDDFDDAEGGSKLERFSRETLDPSLSWKDVEWLKSITSLPILLKGIVTAEDARKAVEAGAAGLIVSNHGARQLDYAPATISALEEVVKAVAGAVPVLVDGGVRRGTDVLKALALGAKAVMVGRPVFFGLAARGEAGARHVIEMLNKELELAMALCGCRSVAEVTRAHVQTEGDRIRALL
;
A
#
# COMPACT_ATOMS: atom_id res chain seq x y z
N MET A 1 23.53 22.46 13.58
CA MET A 1 22.14 22.09 13.93
C MET A 1 21.24 22.63 12.82
N MET A 2 20.89 21.81 11.83
CA MET A 2 19.92 22.22 10.80
C MET A 2 18.53 22.05 11.40
N ILE A 3 17.91 23.15 11.80
CA ILE A 3 16.47 23.17 12.11
C ILE A 3 15.78 23.32 10.76
N ALA A 4 15.12 22.25 10.31
CA ALA A 4 14.25 22.35 9.13
C ALA A 4 13.13 23.35 9.46
N PRO A 5 12.82 24.31 8.58
CA PRO A 5 11.71 25.23 8.82
C PRO A 5 10.41 24.41 8.92
N PRO A 6 9.44 24.83 9.76
CA PRO A 6 8.15 24.17 9.85
C PRO A 6 7.49 24.21 8.46
N LEU A 7 7.24 23.04 7.91
CA LEU A 7 6.52 22.90 6.66
C LEU A 7 5.08 23.33 6.92
N SER A 8 4.61 24.40 6.28
CA SER A 8 3.29 25.01 6.51
C SER A 8 2.12 24.05 6.33
N ASN A 9 2.33 22.94 5.61
CA ASN A 9 1.36 21.85 5.45
C ASN A 9 1.34 20.83 6.60
N LEU A 10 2.11 21.05 7.67
CA LEU A 10 2.16 20.23 8.88
C LEU A 10 1.75 21.01 10.14
N GLU A 11 1.27 22.26 10.00
CA GLU A 11 0.72 23.02 11.13
C GLU A 11 -0.50 22.31 11.73
N GLY A 12 -0.53 22.18 13.05
CA GLY A 12 -1.61 21.52 13.80
C GLY A 12 -1.48 19.99 13.93
N LEU A 13 -0.45 19.38 13.36
CA LEU A 13 -0.13 17.98 13.63
C LEU A 13 0.61 17.84 14.96
N MET A 14 0.19 16.88 15.78
CA MET A 14 0.88 16.55 17.03
C MET A 14 2.32 16.15 16.74
N SER A 15 3.28 16.78 17.43
CA SER A 15 4.68 16.43 17.35
C SER A 15 4.98 15.23 18.26
N LEU A 16 5.91 14.38 17.84
CA LEU A 16 6.47 13.38 18.76
C LEU A 16 7.16 14.04 19.96
N ASP A 17 7.64 15.27 19.80
CA ASP A 17 8.28 16.03 20.87
C ASP A 17 7.30 16.50 21.95
N ASP A 18 5.98 16.48 21.67
CA ASP A 18 4.93 16.83 22.64
C ASP A 18 4.73 15.75 23.72
N PHE A 19 5.35 14.58 23.54
CA PHE A 19 5.27 13.47 24.49
C PHE A 19 6.51 13.45 25.41
N ASP A 20 6.28 13.56 26.72
CA ASP A 20 7.31 13.48 27.76
C ASP A 20 7.88 12.06 27.89
N ASP A 21 9.19 11.97 28.18
CA ASP A 21 9.95 10.73 28.36
C ASP A 21 9.66 10.01 29.70
N ALA A 22 8.75 10.54 30.51
CA ALA A 22 8.56 10.15 31.92
C ALA A 22 7.83 8.81 32.13
N GLU A 23 7.15 8.27 31.10
CA GLU A 23 6.45 6.99 31.15
C GLU A 23 7.06 6.06 30.09
N GLY A 24 7.64 4.93 30.53
CA GLY A 24 8.44 4.05 29.69
C GLY A 24 7.75 3.63 28.36
N GLY A 25 8.55 3.44 27.33
CA GLY A 25 8.10 3.22 25.94
C GLY A 25 8.88 4.12 24.98
N SER A 26 8.54 4.07 23.69
CA SER A 26 9.05 5.06 22.72
C SER A 26 7.96 6.11 22.47
N LYS A 27 8.35 7.36 22.19
CA LYS A 27 7.40 8.44 21.82
C LYS A 27 6.43 8.03 20.69
N LEU A 28 6.90 7.20 19.76
CA LEU A 28 6.09 6.64 18.66
C LEU A 28 5.01 5.66 19.14
N GLU A 29 5.33 4.79 20.12
CA GLU A 29 4.36 3.86 20.71
C GLU A 29 3.25 4.65 21.42
N ARG A 30 3.63 5.68 22.18
CA ARG A 30 2.68 6.53 22.89
C ARG A 30 1.78 7.31 21.95
N PHE A 31 2.35 7.96 20.93
CA PHE A 31 1.56 8.62 19.88
C PHE A 31 0.55 7.65 19.26
N SER A 32 0.99 6.44 18.94
CA SER A 32 0.11 5.41 18.38
C SER A 32 -1.02 5.07 19.35
N ARG A 33 -0.73 4.85 20.63
CA ARG A 33 -1.73 4.52 21.65
C ARG A 33 -2.76 5.63 21.86
N GLU A 34 -2.34 6.89 21.83
CA GLU A 34 -3.23 8.03 22.12
C GLU A 34 -4.04 8.49 20.90
N THR A 35 -3.58 8.21 19.68
CA THR A 35 -4.25 8.65 18.44
C THR A 35 -4.98 7.53 17.69
N LEU A 36 -4.63 6.26 17.92
CA LEU A 36 -5.28 5.13 17.26
C LEU A 36 -6.52 4.70 18.05
N ASP A 37 -7.68 4.90 17.44
CA ASP A 37 -8.96 4.50 18.02
C ASP A 37 -9.28 3.04 17.65
N PRO A 38 -9.31 2.10 18.62
CA PRO A 38 -9.65 0.70 18.34
C PRO A 38 -11.16 0.47 18.11
N SER A 39 -12.00 1.50 18.31
CA SER A 39 -13.45 1.42 18.11
C SER A 39 -13.89 1.71 16.66
N LEU A 40 -12.94 2.06 15.79
CA LEU A 40 -13.22 2.36 14.38
C LEU A 40 -13.98 1.23 13.69
N SER A 41 -14.94 1.65 12.88
CA SER A 41 -15.90 0.82 12.18
C SER A 41 -16.18 1.37 10.78
N TRP A 42 -17.04 0.68 10.01
CA TRP A 42 -17.46 1.17 8.69
C TRP A 42 -18.22 2.51 8.74
N LYS A 43 -18.86 2.84 9.87
CA LYS A 43 -19.53 4.14 10.06
C LYS A 43 -18.53 5.30 10.05
N ASP A 44 -17.30 5.07 10.48
CA ASP A 44 -16.25 6.08 10.53
C ASP A 44 -15.72 6.41 9.12
N VAL A 45 -15.83 5.46 8.18
CA VAL A 45 -15.58 5.72 6.75
C VAL A 45 -16.64 6.67 6.18
N GLU A 46 -17.91 6.44 6.50
CA GLU A 46 -19.02 7.31 6.10
C GLU A 46 -18.88 8.72 6.70
N TRP A 47 -18.54 8.80 7.99
CA TRP A 47 -18.25 10.07 8.67
C TRP A 47 -17.06 10.78 8.02
N LEU A 48 -15.94 10.09 7.78
CA LEU A 48 -14.76 10.69 7.15
C LEU A 48 -15.12 11.27 5.78
N LYS A 49 -15.93 10.55 5.01
CA LYS A 49 -16.47 11.02 3.72
C LYS A 49 -17.38 12.24 3.84
N SER A 50 -18.06 12.42 4.97
CA SER A 50 -18.91 13.59 5.20
C SER A 50 -18.12 14.89 5.43
N ILE A 51 -16.85 14.79 5.86
CA ILE A 51 -16.01 15.93 6.21
C ILE A 51 -14.92 16.25 5.17
N THR A 52 -14.82 15.47 4.09
CA THR A 52 -13.90 15.75 2.97
C THR A 52 -14.51 15.43 1.62
N SER A 53 -14.12 16.20 0.60
CA SER A 53 -14.43 15.92 -0.81
C SER A 53 -13.33 15.13 -1.52
N LEU A 54 -12.20 14.87 -0.84
CA LEU A 54 -11.08 14.11 -1.41
C LEU A 54 -11.43 12.62 -1.52
N PRO A 55 -10.87 11.91 -2.51
CA PRO A 55 -11.06 10.46 -2.62
C PRO A 55 -10.42 9.74 -1.43
N ILE A 56 -11.22 8.95 -0.71
CA ILE A 56 -10.76 8.14 0.42
C ILE A 56 -10.31 6.78 -0.10
N LEU A 57 -9.03 6.44 0.11
CA LEU A 57 -8.50 5.11 -0.17
C LEU A 57 -8.36 4.32 1.13
N LEU A 58 -9.04 3.17 1.24
CA LEU A 58 -8.92 2.32 2.42
C LEU A 58 -7.72 1.37 2.29
N LYS A 59 -6.83 1.42 3.27
CA LYS A 59 -5.57 0.66 3.30
C LYS A 59 -5.60 -0.36 4.42
N GLY A 60 -5.21 -1.59 4.11
CA GLY A 60 -5.24 -2.70 5.08
C GLY A 60 -6.16 -3.85 4.68
N ILE A 61 -6.74 -3.80 3.47
CA ILE A 61 -7.70 -4.78 2.99
C ILE A 61 -6.95 -6.02 2.50
N VAL A 62 -7.22 -7.20 3.06
CA VAL A 62 -6.58 -8.47 2.64
C VAL A 62 -7.58 -9.60 2.43
N THR A 63 -8.89 -9.30 2.44
CA THR A 63 -10.00 -10.25 2.30
C THR A 63 -11.04 -9.72 1.33
N ALA A 64 -11.77 -10.62 0.66
CA ALA A 64 -12.90 -10.30 -0.19
C ALA A 64 -14.03 -9.60 0.58
N GLU A 65 -14.30 -10.02 1.82
CA GLU A 65 -15.39 -9.52 2.65
C GLU A 65 -15.21 -8.03 2.95
N ASP A 66 -14.02 -7.64 3.40
CA ASP A 66 -13.73 -6.24 3.70
C ASP A 66 -13.61 -5.40 2.43
N ALA A 67 -13.19 -5.99 1.31
CA ALA A 67 -13.20 -5.32 0.02
C ALA A 67 -14.62 -4.91 -0.40
N ARG A 68 -15.61 -5.81 -0.25
CA ARG A 68 -17.02 -5.50 -0.56
C ARG A 68 -17.57 -4.43 0.36
N LYS A 69 -17.36 -4.56 1.67
CA LYS A 69 -17.80 -3.57 2.66
C LYS A 69 -17.17 -2.20 2.43
N ALA A 70 -15.89 -2.16 2.04
CA ALA A 70 -15.21 -0.92 1.71
C ALA A 70 -15.84 -0.20 0.51
N VAL A 71 -16.24 -0.96 -0.52
CA VAL A 71 -16.97 -0.40 -1.67
C VAL A 71 -18.35 0.07 -1.25
N GLU A 72 -19.09 -0.70 -0.44
CA GLU A 72 -20.41 -0.32 0.11
C GLU A 72 -20.35 0.96 0.96
N ALA A 73 -19.32 1.10 1.80
CA ALA A 73 -19.05 2.29 2.60
C ALA A 73 -18.59 3.49 1.73
N GLY A 74 -18.41 3.29 0.43
CA GLY A 74 -18.14 4.35 -0.53
C GLY A 74 -16.70 4.81 -0.59
N ALA A 75 -15.74 3.93 -0.28
CA ALA A 75 -14.32 4.17 -0.56
C ALA A 75 -14.11 4.44 -2.07
N ALA A 76 -13.18 5.34 -2.40
CA ALA A 76 -12.83 5.69 -3.78
C ALA A 76 -11.74 4.79 -4.38
N GLY A 77 -11.12 3.94 -3.56
CA GLY A 77 -10.10 2.97 -3.95
C GLY A 77 -9.66 2.14 -2.76
N LEU A 78 -9.09 0.97 -3.02
CA LEU A 78 -8.58 0.08 -1.98
C LEU A 78 -7.07 -0.10 -2.11
N ILE A 79 -6.39 -0.32 -0.99
CA ILE A 79 -4.97 -0.68 -0.97
C ILE A 79 -4.84 -2.01 -0.23
N VAL A 80 -4.50 -3.05 -0.99
CA VAL A 80 -4.15 -4.36 -0.45
C VAL A 80 -2.82 -4.22 0.28
N SER A 81 -2.88 -4.31 1.61
CA SER A 81 -1.74 -4.02 2.48
C SER A 81 -1.84 -4.81 3.77
N ASN A 82 -0.73 -5.40 4.19
CA ASN A 82 -0.55 -5.92 5.56
C ASN A 82 0.37 -5.00 6.38
N HIS A 83 0.40 -3.72 6.03
CA HIS A 83 1.24 -2.69 6.65
C HIS A 83 2.75 -3.03 6.58
N GLY A 84 3.17 -3.70 5.50
CA GLY A 84 4.54 -4.17 5.35
C GLY A 84 4.94 -5.22 6.38
N ALA A 85 3.99 -6.08 6.76
CA ALA A 85 4.12 -7.15 7.76
C ALA A 85 4.52 -6.65 9.16
N ARG A 86 3.94 -5.52 9.60
CA ARG A 86 4.23 -4.90 10.90
C ARG A 86 3.06 -4.94 11.89
N GLN A 87 1.89 -5.40 11.45
CA GLN A 87 0.68 -5.44 12.26
C GLN A 87 0.43 -6.87 12.73
N LEU A 88 -0.47 -7.61 12.08
CA LEU A 88 -0.75 -9.00 12.43
C LEU A 88 0.27 -9.96 11.78
N ASP A 89 0.97 -10.74 12.60
CA ASP A 89 1.80 -11.86 12.13
C ASP A 89 0.91 -13.00 11.60
N TYR A 90 1.44 -13.84 10.71
CA TYR A 90 0.70 -14.84 9.93
C TYR A 90 -0.39 -14.29 8.98
N ALA A 91 -0.55 -12.96 8.88
CA ALA A 91 -1.34 -12.37 7.81
C ALA A 91 -0.76 -12.75 6.44
N PRO A 92 -1.59 -12.92 5.40
CA PRO A 92 -1.12 -13.34 4.09
C PRO A 92 -0.13 -12.34 3.49
N ALA A 93 0.72 -12.86 2.60
CA ALA A 93 1.44 -11.98 1.68
C ALA A 93 0.43 -11.22 0.81
N THR A 94 0.61 -9.92 0.66
CA THR A 94 -0.34 -9.04 -0.05
C THR A 94 -0.53 -9.44 -1.51
N ILE A 95 0.51 -9.94 -2.19
CA ILE A 95 0.39 -10.47 -3.55
C ILE A 95 -0.51 -11.71 -3.64
N SER A 96 -0.56 -12.52 -2.58
CA SER A 96 -1.42 -13.72 -2.50
C SER A 96 -2.88 -13.35 -2.23
N ALA A 97 -3.13 -12.28 -1.46
CA ALA A 97 -4.46 -11.76 -1.20
C ALA A 97 -5.02 -10.88 -2.34
N LEU A 98 -4.14 -10.34 -3.19
CA LEU A 98 -4.49 -9.32 -4.18
C LEU A 98 -5.61 -9.76 -5.14
N GLU A 99 -5.49 -10.93 -5.76
CA GLU A 99 -6.42 -11.36 -6.79
C GLU A 99 -7.84 -11.61 -6.22
N GLU A 100 -7.92 -12.09 -4.98
CA GLU A 100 -9.19 -12.24 -4.25
C GLU A 100 -9.88 -10.88 -4.06
N VAL A 101 -9.14 -9.89 -3.57
CA VAL A 101 -9.65 -8.52 -3.37
C VAL A 101 -10.08 -7.89 -4.70
N VAL A 102 -9.26 -7.99 -5.75
CA VAL A 102 -9.58 -7.46 -7.09
C VAL A 102 -10.88 -8.07 -7.62
N LYS A 103 -11.05 -9.39 -7.48
CA LYS A 103 -12.28 -10.09 -7.90
C LYS A 103 -13.49 -9.61 -7.09
N ALA A 104 -13.33 -9.42 -5.78
CA ALA A 104 -14.41 -8.93 -4.92
C ALA A 104 -14.85 -7.49 -5.23
N VAL A 105 -13.91 -6.63 -5.64
CA VAL A 105 -14.19 -5.24 -6.07
C VAL A 105 -14.89 -5.18 -7.42
N ALA A 106 -14.67 -6.16 -8.29
CA ALA A 106 -15.32 -6.28 -9.61
C ALA A 106 -15.23 -4.99 -10.47
N GLY A 107 -14.11 -4.26 -10.36
CA GLY A 107 -13.87 -3.04 -11.11
C GLY A 107 -14.61 -1.79 -10.62
N ALA A 108 -15.34 -1.85 -9.50
CA ALA A 108 -16.05 -0.70 -8.95
C ALA A 108 -15.13 0.47 -8.59
N VAL A 109 -13.93 0.16 -8.05
CA VAL A 109 -12.91 1.14 -7.67
C VAL A 109 -11.50 0.61 -7.99
N PRO A 110 -10.48 1.47 -8.18
CA PRO A 110 -9.11 1.02 -8.35
C PRO A 110 -8.59 0.30 -7.09
N VAL A 111 -7.86 -0.80 -7.32
CA VAL A 111 -7.16 -1.55 -6.27
C VAL A 111 -5.67 -1.34 -6.43
N LEU A 112 -5.01 -0.85 -5.39
CA LEU A 112 -3.55 -0.71 -5.29
C LEU A 112 -3.02 -1.82 -4.38
N VAL A 113 -1.71 -2.04 -4.39
CA VAL A 113 -1.06 -3.01 -3.49
C VAL A 113 0.27 -2.49 -2.96
N ASP A 114 0.57 -2.78 -1.70
CA ASP A 114 1.88 -2.56 -1.08
C ASP A 114 2.40 -3.85 -0.42
N GLY A 115 3.57 -3.76 0.22
CA GLY A 115 4.17 -4.90 0.93
C GLY A 115 5.05 -5.74 0.00
N GLY A 116 6.34 -5.81 0.32
CA GLY A 116 7.27 -6.70 -0.40
C GLY A 116 7.71 -6.29 -1.82
N VAL A 117 7.15 -5.26 -2.45
CA VAL A 117 7.59 -4.80 -3.80
C VAL A 117 9.05 -4.32 -3.78
N ARG A 118 9.96 -5.03 -4.46
CA ARG A 118 11.39 -4.69 -4.50
C ARG A 118 11.99 -4.69 -5.90
N ARG A 119 11.31 -5.29 -6.88
CA ARG A 119 11.75 -5.39 -8.27
C ARG A 119 10.69 -4.87 -9.23
N GLY A 120 11.11 -4.45 -10.42
CA GLY A 120 10.19 -4.16 -11.53
C GLY A 120 9.32 -5.37 -11.92
N THR A 121 9.84 -6.59 -11.79
CA THR A 121 9.06 -7.82 -12.00
C THR A 121 7.99 -8.04 -10.92
N ASP A 122 8.17 -7.52 -9.71
CA ASP A 122 7.10 -7.56 -8.68
C ASP A 122 5.97 -6.60 -9.04
N VAL A 123 6.32 -5.44 -9.63
CA VAL A 123 5.32 -4.50 -10.17
C VAL A 123 4.53 -5.15 -11.30
N LEU A 124 5.20 -5.79 -12.26
CA LEU A 124 4.55 -6.49 -13.37
C LEU A 124 3.59 -7.58 -12.85
N LYS A 125 4.01 -8.39 -11.87
CA LYS A 125 3.15 -9.43 -11.28
C LYS A 125 1.90 -8.84 -10.63
N ALA A 126 2.05 -7.76 -9.86
CA ALA A 126 0.92 -7.08 -9.24
C ALA A 126 -0.07 -6.52 -10.27
N LEU A 127 0.43 -5.87 -11.32
CA LEU A 127 -0.38 -5.37 -12.44
C LEU A 127 -1.13 -6.50 -13.14
N ALA A 128 -0.44 -7.62 -13.43
CA ALA A 128 -1.04 -8.80 -14.05
C ALA A 128 -2.13 -9.46 -13.18
N LEU A 129 -2.02 -9.36 -11.85
CA LEU A 129 -3.04 -9.81 -10.90
C LEU A 129 -4.17 -8.79 -10.67
N GLY A 130 -4.15 -7.68 -11.40
CA GLY A 130 -5.24 -6.71 -11.45
C GLY A 130 -5.09 -5.49 -10.53
N ALA A 131 -3.92 -5.29 -9.90
CA ALA A 131 -3.63 -4.01 -9.27
C ALA A 131 -3.54 -2.90 -10.33
N LYS A 132 -4.06 -1.71 -9.99
CA LYS A 132 -3.94 -0.50 -10.81
C LYS A 132 -2.55 0.15 -10.69
N ALA A 133 -1.95 0.06 -9.50
CA ALA A 133 -0.61 0.53 -9.19
C ALA A 133 -0.07 -0.17 -7.93
N VAL A 134 1.24 -0.02 -7.71
CA VAL A 134 1.91 -0.49 -6.49
C VAL A 134 2.39 0.69 -5.65
N MET A 135 2.53 0.48 -4.34
CA MET A 135 3.15 1.45 -3.44
C MET A 135 4.44 0.88 -2.85
N VAL A 136 5.44 1.74 -2.66
CA VAL A 136 6.79 1.35 -2.22
C VAL A 136 7.16 2.12 -0.97
N GLY A 137 7.34 1.40 0.14
CA GLY A 137 7.73 1.97 1.43
C GLY A 137 9.25 1.89 1.66
N ARG A 138 9.68 0.83 2.37
CA ARG A 138 11.08 0.66 2.85
C ARG A 138 12.18 0.98 1.82
N PRO A 139 12.12 0.54 0.55
CA PRO A 139 13.17 0.86 -0.43
C PRO A 139 13.42 2.36 -0.58
N VAL A 140 12.36 3.17 -0.63
CA VAL A 140 12.48 4.63 -0.77
C VAL A 140 13.15 5.22 0.46
N PHE A 141 12.78 4.79 1.66
CA PHE A 141 13.42 5.22 2.91
C PHE A 141 14.88 4.78 3.00
N PHE A 142 15.23 3.59 2.53
CA PHE A 142 16.62 3.13 2.51
C PHE A 142 17.46 3.93 1.51
N GLY A 143 16.91 4.25 0.34
CA GLY A 143 17.54 5.18 -0.61
C GLY A 143 17.73 6.57 0.01
N LEU A 144 16.70 7.08 0.69
CA LEU A 144 16.77 8.35 1.41
C LEU A 144 17.86 8.36 2.48
N ALA A 145 17.96 7.32 3.30
CA ALA A 145 19.00 7.20 4.32
C ALA A 145 20.40 7.11 3.70
N ALA A 146 20.55 6.44 2.56
CA ALA A 146 21.84 6.25 1.92
C ALA A 146 22.37 7.52 1.23
N ARG A 147 21.52 8.26 0.49
CA ARG A 147 21.95 9.39 -0.35
C ARG A 147 20.92 10.53 -0.43
N GLY A 148 20.13 10.73 0.62
CA GLY A 148 19.09 11.76 0.65
C GLY A 148 18.10 11.63 -0.52
N GLU A 149 17.59 12.76 -0.99
CA GLU A 149 16.66 12.81 -2.13
C GLU A 149 17.18 12.03 -3.36
N ALA A 150 18.48 12.13 -3.66
CA ALA A 150 19.08 11.45 -4.80
C ALA A 150 18.99 9.91 -4.69
N GLY A 151 19.13 9.36 -3.48
CA GLY A 151 18.97 7.93 -3.26
C GLY A 151 17.51 7.48 -3.33
N ALA A 152 16.58 8.26 -2.78
CA ALA A 152 15.15 7.98 -2.91
C ALA A 152 14.69 7.99 -4.39
N ARG A 153 15.14 9.00 -5.16
CA ARG A 153 14.89 9.11 -6.60
C ARG A 153 15.48 7.92 -7.36
N HIS A 154 16.72 7.54 -7.04
CA HIS A 154 17.39 6.43 -7.70
C HIS A 154 16.64 5.09 -7.52
N VAL A 155 16.05 4.85 -6.35
CA VAL A 155 15.21 3.65 -6.11
C VAL A 155 13.99 3.63 -7.03
N ILE A 156 13.31 4.76 -7.20
CA ILE A 156 12.15 4.86 -8.09
C ILE A 156 12.57 4.66 -9.56
N GLU A 157 13.69 5.26 -9.97
CA GLU A 157 14.24 5.08 -11.31
C GLU A 157 14.61 3.62 -11.61
N MET A 158 15.21 2.91 -10.64
CA MET A 158 15.53 1.48 -10.79
C MET A 158 14.27 0.65 -11.00
N LEU A 159 13.23 0.86 -10.18
CA LEU A 159 11.96 0.14 -10.32
C LEU A 159 11.30 0.39 -11.68
N ASN A 160 11.32 1.62 -12.17
CA ASN A 160 10.80 1.97 -13.49
C ASN A 160 11.57 1.27 -14.62
N LYS A 161 12.91 1.31 -14.59
CA LYS A 161 13.75 0.64 -15.60
C LYS A 161 13.59 -0.88 -15.59
N GLU A 162 13.52 -1.47 -14.40
CA GLU A 162 13.28 -2.91 -14.27
C GLU A 162 11.89 -3.31 -14.76
N LEU A 163 10.86 -2.47 -14.53
CA LEU A 163 9.51 -2.71 -15.04
C LEU A 163 9.46 -2.59 -16.56
N GLU A 164 10.09 -1.56 -17.13
CA GLU A 164 10.19 -1.37 -18.58
C GLU A 164 10.84 -2.59 -19.24
N LEU A 165 11.96 -3.06 -18.69
CA LEU A 165 12.62 -4.27 -19.17
C LEU A 165 11.72 -5.51 -19.05
N ALA A 166 11.04 -5.70 -17.91
CA ALA A 166 10.15 -6.82 -17.71
C ALA A 166 8.97 -6.80 -18.71
N MET A 167 8.38 -5.64 -18.96
CA MET A 167 7.33 -5.45 -19.95
C MET A 167 7.81 -5.75 -21.37
N ALA A 168 9.00 -5.26 -21.75
CA ALA A 168 9.59 -5.53 -23.05
C ALA A 168 9.81 -7.04 -23.26
N LEU A 169 10.33 -7.75 -22.25
CA LEU A 169 10.53 -9.21 -22.30
C LEU A 169 9.22 -10.01 -22.31
N CYS A 170 8.14 -9.45 -21.75
CA CYS A 170 6.79 -10.02 -21.80
C CYS A 170 6.00 -9.59 -23.05
N GLY A 171 6.58 -8.81 -23.97
CA GLY A 171 5.89 -8.34 -25.17
C GLY A 171 4.80 -7.29 -24.91
N CYS A 172 4.86 -6.60 -23.77
CA CYS A 172 3.92 -5.54 -23.38
C CYS A 172 4.52 -4.17 -23.70
N ARG A 173 3.85 -3.37 -24.55
CA ARG A 173 4.26 -2.01 -24.94
C ARG A 173 3.68 -0.93 -24.02
N SER A 174 2.68 -1.28 -23.23
CA SER A 174 2.06 -0.40 -22.24
C SER A 174 1.55 -1.20 -21.05
N VAL A 175 1.34 -0.53 -19.92
CA VAL A 175 0.80 -1.18 -18.70
C VAL A 175 -0.56 -1.82 -18.98
N ALA A 176 -1.36 -1.24 -19.88
CA ALA A 176 -2.66 -1.79 -20.27
C ALA A 176 -2.57 -3.15 -21.00
N GLU A 177 -1.42 -3.48 -21.57
CA GLU A 177 -1.19 -4.79 -22.22
C GLU A 177 -0.77 -5.87 -21.21
N VAL A 178 -0.44 -5.50 -19.96
CA VAL A 178 -0.13 -6.47 -18.90
C VAL A 178 -1.42 -7.12 -18.42
N THR A 179 -1.65 -8.34 -18.88
CA THR A 179 -2.82 -9.15 -18.52
C THR A 179 -2.47 -10.29 -17.58
N ARG A 180 -3.51 -10.90 -16.99
CA ARG A 180 -3.40 -12.08 -16.12
C ARG A 180 -2.69 -13.28 -16.74
N ALA A 181 -2.69 -13.40 -18.07
CA ALA A 181 -2.03 -14.48 -18.79
C ALA A 181 -0.49 -14.42 -18.74
N HIS A 182 0.09 -13.27 -18.40
CA HIS A 182 1.54 -13.10 -18.30
C HIS A 182 2.15 -13.73 -17.04
N VAL A 183 1.33 -14.19 -16.09
CA VAL A 183 1.79 -14.77 -14.83
C VAL A 183 1.14 -16.12 -14.56
N GLN A 184 1.90 -17.01 -13.93
CA GLN A 184 1.39 -18.21 -13.29
C GLN A 184 1.78 -18.17 -11.82
N THR A 185 0.82 -18.44 -10.95
CA THR A 185 1.02 -18.50 -9.50
C THR A 185 1.00 -19.95 -9.03
N GLU A 186 1.52 -20.20 -7.83
CA GLU A 186 1.41 -21.52 -7.21
C GLU A 186 -0.05 -21.94 -6.98
N GLY A 187 -0.92 -20.98 -6.63
CA GLY A 187 -2.36 -21.21 -6.48
C GLY A 187 -3.03 -21.68 -7.78
N ASP A 188 -2.53 -21.28 -8.96
CA ASP A 188 -3.04 -21.79 -10.24
C ASP A 188 -2.69 -23.26 -10.45
N ARG A 189 -1.48 -23.66 -10.06
CA ARG A 189 -1.01 -25.04 -10.16
C ARG A 189 -1.82 -25.96 -9.26
N ILE A 190 -2.09 -25.54 -8.04
CA ILE A 190 -2.90 -26.32 -7.09
C ILE A 190 -4.32 -26.50 -7.61
N ARG A 191 -4.96 -25.42 -8.10
CA ARG A 191 -6.31 -25.49 -8.68
C ARG A 191 -6.39 -26.38 -9.92
N ALA A 192 -5.33 -26.49 -10.70
CA ALA A 192 -5.29 -27.37 -11.86
C ALA A 192 -5.17 -28.87 -11.51
N LEU A 193 -4.85 -29.19 -10.26
CA LEU A 193 -4.73 -30.57 -9.75
C LEU A 193 -5.98 -31.07 -9.02
N LEU A 194 -6.95 -30.18 -8.76
CA LEU A 194 -8.24 -30.46 -8.10
C LEU A 194 -9.35 -30.52 -9.15
#